data_AF-A0A1A8I8S8-F1
#
_entry.id   AF-A0A1A8I8S8-F1
#
_cell.length_a   1.000
_cell.length_b   1.000
_cell.length_c   1.000
_cell.angle_alpha   90.00
_cell.angle_beta   90.00
_cell.angle_gamma   90.00
#
_symmetry.space_group_name_H-M   'P 1'
#
loop_
_entity.id
_entity.type
_entity.pdbx_description
1 polymer ?
#
loop_
_entity_poly.entity_id
_entity_poly.type
_entity_poly.pdbx_seq_one_letter_code
_entity_poly.pdbx_strand_id
1 'polypeptide(L)' 'VNNSWSTDGCLANLTGGNETLCECHHLTSFSVLMAKSANVSNPNLDMITYIGLGVSIFSLLLFLLIEYLVWSALIKTNLS' A
#
# COMPACT_ATOMS: atom_id res chain seq x y z
N VAL A 1 17.74 24.85 -15.13
CA VAL A 1 16.93 23.68 -14.74
C VAL A 1 17.03 22.66 -15.86
N ASN A 2 18.05 21.82 -15.82
CA ASN A 2 18.16 20.64 -16.66
C ASN A 2 17.32 19.55 -15.97
N ASN A 3 16.38 18.94 -16.70
CA ASN A 3 15.57 17.80 -16.26
C ASN A 3 16.43 16.53 -16.16
N SER A 4 17.51 16.59 -15.38
CA SER A 4 18.34 15.45 -15.06
C SER A 4 17.64 14.66 -13.97
N TRP A 5 17.40 13.39 -14.24
CA TRP A 5 17.07 12.44 -13.19
C TRP A 5 18.22 12.42 -12.19
N SER A 6 17.90 12.39 -10.89
CA SER A 6 18.91 12.27 -9.85
C SER A 6 19.53 10.88 -9.94
N THR A 7 20.84 10.80 -10.17
CA THR A 7 21.61 9.54 -10.23
C THR A 7 21.97 8.99 -8.83
N ASP A 8 21.63 9.71 -7.76
CA ASP A 8 21.89 9.25 -6.39
C ASP A 8 21.11 7.96 -6.11
N GLY A 9 21.87 6.87 -5.91
CA GLY A 9 21.33 5.56 -5.55
C GLY A 9 20.77 4.73 -6.71
N CYS A 10 21.01 5.11 -7.97
CA CYS A 10 20.67 4.27 -9.12
C CYS A 10 21.91 3.92 -9.96
N LEU A 11 22.26 2.64 -9.99
CA LEU A 11 23.40 2.13 -10.73
C LEU A 11 22.91 1.43 -11.99
N ALA A 12 23.31 1.94 -13.15
CA ALA A 12 23.13 1.25 -14.42
C ALA A 12 24.21 0.17 -14.54
N ASN A 13 23.83 -1.09 -14.33
CA ASN A 13 24.71 -2.23 -14.49
C ASN A 13 24.68 -2.67 -15.96
N LEU A 14 25.81 -2.51 -16.65
CA LEU A 14 25.98 -2.90 -18.05
C LEU A 14 26.29 -4.40 -18.10
N THR A 15 25.25 -5.22 -18.06
CA THR A 15 25.38 -6.66 -18.29
C THR A 15 25.61 -6.87 -19.79
N GLY A 16 26.76 -7.40 -20.18
CA GLY A 16 27.21 -7.44 -21.59
C GLY A 16 26.15 -7.96 -22.57
N GLY A 17 25.67 -7.06 -23.43
CA GLY A 17 24.56 -7.25 -24.37
C GLY A 17 23.81 -5.92 -24.52
N ASN A 18 22.94 -5.74 -25.52
CA ASN A 18 22.15 -4.51 -25.75
C ASN A 18 21.08 -4.24 -24.65
N GLU A 19 21.35 -4.63 -23.41
CA GLU A 19 20.45 -4.53 -22.27
C GLU A 19 21.16 -3.78 -21.14
N THR A 20 20.51 -2.72 -20.66
CA THR A 20 21.02 -1.92 -19.53
C THR A 20 20.10 -2.20 -18.35
N LEU A 21 20.64 -2.82 -17.29
CA LEU A 21 19.87 -3.15 -16.10
C LEU A 21 20.08 -2.04 -15.07
N CYS A 22 19.06 -1.23 -14.84
CA CYS A 22 19.11 -0.14 -13.86
C CYS A 22 18.57 -0.61 -12.51
N GLU A 23 19.44 -0.71 -11.51
CA GLU A 23 19.05 -0.94 -10.11
C GLU A 23 19.02 0.40 -9.37
N CYS A 24 17.82 0.88 -9.06
CA CYS A 24 17.61 2.07 -8.24
C CYS A 24 17.17 1.67 -6.83
N HIS A 25 17.85 2.16 -5.80
CA HIS A 25 17.44 2.03 -4.40
C HIS A 25 16.58 3.19 -3.90
N HIS A 26 16.43 4.25 -4.71
CA HIS A 26 15.66 5.45 -4.38
C HIS A 26 14.21 5.35 -4.88
N LEU A 27 13.49 4.29 -4.47
CA LEU A 27 12.07 4.13 -4.78
C LEU A 27 11.24 5.18 -4.02
N THR A 28 10.38 5.89 -4.74
CA THR A 28 9.35 6.77 -4.17
C THR A 28 8.51 6.00 -3.15
N SER A 29 8.24 6.60 -1.99
CA SER A 29 7.59 5.97 -0.82
C SER A 29 6.24 5.30 -1.11
N PHE A 30 5.59 5.65 -2.23
CA PHE A 30 4.30 5.10 -2.64
C PHE A 30 4.39 3.84 -3.52
N SER A 31 5.56 3.53 -4.08
CA SER A 31 5.74 2.38 -4.98
C SER A 31 5.82 1.05 -4.22
N VAL A 32 6.16 1.07 -2.93
CA VAL A 32 6.31 -0.13 -2.10
C VAL A 32 4.99 -0.88 -1.89
N LEU A 33 3.84 -0.17 -1.85
CA LEU A 33 2.53 -0.79 -1.65
C LEU A 33 1.91 -1.37 -2.95
N MET A 34 2.35 -0.88 -4.13
CA MET A 34 1.84 -1.29 -5.45
C MET A 34 2.84 -2.14 -6.26
N ALA A 35 4.09 -2.28 -5.81
CA ALA A 35 5.08 -3.13 -6.45
C ALA A 35 4.90 -4.58 -6.01
N LYS A 36 3.98 -5.30 -6.65
CA LYS A 36 3.88 -6.78 -6.61
C LYS A 36 5.09 -7.47 -7.31
N SER A 37 6.19 -6.77 -7.57
CA SER A 37 7.24 -7.24 -8.47
C SER A 37 8.64 -6.97 -7.92
N ALA A 38 8.95 -7.56 -6.77
CA ALA A 38 10.25 -8.11 -6.48
C ALA A 38 10.10 -8.89 -5.17
N ASN A 39 10.68 -10.08 -5.09
CA ASN A 39 10.78 -10.89 -3.87
C ASN A 39 11.61 -10.15 -2.79
N VAL A 40 11.09 -9.05 -2.27
CA VAL A 40 11.64 -8.37 -1.11
C VAL A 40 10.76 -8.78 0.06
N SER A 41 10.90 -10.05 0.48
CA SER A 41 10.33 -10.57 1.73
C SER A 41 11.05 -9.88 2.88
N ASN A 42 10.68 -8.63 3.14
CA ASN A 42 11.10 -7.91 4.32
C ASN A 42 10.03 -8.17 5.39
N PRO A 43 10.28 -9.04 6.38
CA PRO A 43 9.27 -9.44 7.37
C PRO A 43 8.67 -8.25 8.12
N ASN A 44 9.40 -7.14 8.21
CA ASN A 44 8.95 -5.89 8.81
C ASN A 44 7.81 -5.22 8.02
N LEU A 45 7.84 -5.24 6.68
CA LEU A 45 6.79 -4.62 5.87
C LEU A 45 5.52 -5.48 5.82
N ASP A 46 5.68 -6.80 5.83
CA ASP A 46 4.56 -7.74 5.92
C ASP A 46 3.80 -7.57 7.23
N MET A 47 4.52 -7.41 8.35
CA MET A 47 3.95 -7.15 9.67
C MET A 47 3.09 -5.87 9.67
N ILE A 48 3.63 -4.76 9.13
CA ILE A 48 2.92 -3.47 9.10
C ILE A 48 1.68 -3.56 8.20
N THR A 49 1.78 -4.23 7.05
CA THR A 49 0.67 -4.41 6.11
C THR A 49 -0.45 -5.24 6.73
N TYR A 50 -0.11 -6.33 7.41
CA TYR A 50 -1.09 -7.18 8.08
C TYR A 50 -1.84 -6.44 9.20
N ILE A 51 -1.12 -5.67 10.03
CA ILE A 51 -1.73 -4.83 11.07
C ILE A 51 -2.65 -3.78 10.44
N GLY A 52 -2.17 -3.06 9.43
CA GLY A 52 -2.95 -2.03 8.74
C GLY A 52 -4.22 -2.58 8.10
N LEU A 53 -4.12 -3.74 7.45
CA LEU A 53 -5.27 -4.44 6.86
C LEU A 53 -6.27 -4.86 7.93
N GLY A 54 -5.81 -5.43 9.05
CA GLY A 54 -6.67 -5.83 10.16
C GLY A 54 -7.44 -4.66 10.76
N VAL A 55 -6.76 -3.54 11.03
CA VAL A 55 -7.38 -2.31 11.56
C VAL A 55 -8.41 -1.76 10.57
N SER A 56 -8.09 -1.74 9.27
CA SER A 56 -9.01 -1.26 8.23
C SER A 56 -10.29 -2.10 8.19
N ILE A 57 -10.17 -3.43 8.11
CA ILE A 57 -11.33 -4.34 8.09
C ILE A 57 -12.17 -4.19 9.37
N PHE A 58 -11.52 -4.14 10.53
CA PHE A 58 -12.23 -3.98 11.80
C PHE A 58 -13.01 -2.66 11.87
N SER A 59 -12.40 -1.55 11.43
CA SER A 59 -13.06 -0.25 11.38
C SER A 59 -14.29 -0.24 10.47
N LEU A 60 -14.21 -0.91 9.31
CA LEU A 60 -15.32 -1.07 8.37
C LEU A 60 -16.46 -1.88 8.97
N LEU A 61 -16.16 -2.99 9.66
CA LEU A 61 -17.17 -3.81 10.33
C LEU A 61 -17.90 -3.03 11.43
N LEU A 62 -17.16 -2.27 12.24
CA LEU A 62 -17.75 -1.41 13.26
C LEU A 62 -18.66 -0.35 12.64
N PHE A 63 -18.21 0.29 11.57
CA PHE A 63 -19.00 1.30 10.86
C PHE A 63 -20.32 0.71 10.32
N LEU A 64 -20.25 -0.43 9.63
CA LEU A 64 -21.44 -1.13 9.12
C LEU A 64 -22.39 -1.56 10.24
N LEU A 65 -21.86 -2.00 11.38
CA LEU A 65 -22.68 -2.38 12.54
C LEU A 65 -23.41 -1.18 13.12
N ILE A 66 -22.74 -0.03 13.26
CA ILE A 66 -23.36 1.21 13.75
C ILE A 66 -24.46 1.66 12.80
N GLU A 67 -24.17 1.73 11.50
CA GLU A 67 -25.17 2.07 10.47
C GLU A 67 -26.39 1.15 10.55
N TYR A 68 -26.16 -0.17 10.66
CA TYR A 68 -27.25 -1.15 10.80
C TYR A 68 -28.07 -0.94 12.07
N LEU A 69 -27.41 -0.71 13.21
CA LEU A 69 -28.11 -0.49 14.48
C LEU A 69 -28.92 0.81 14.45
N VAL A 70 -28.36 1.89 13.92
CA VAL A 70 -29.04 3.19 13.78
C VAL A 70 -30.24 3.04 12.86
N TRP A 71 -30.08 2.41 11.70
CA TRP A 71 -31.18 2.21 10.77
C TRP A 71 -32.28 1.31 11.37
N SER A 72 -31.89 0.24 12.07
CA SER A 72 -32.83 -0.62 12.78
C SER A 72 -33.59 0.12 13.88
N ALA A 73 -32.90 0.97 14.65
CA ALA A 73 -33.51 1.77 15.71
C ALA A 73 -34.51 2.79 15.12
N LEU A 74 -34.13 3.53 14.07
CA LEU A 74 -35.00 4.49 13.41
C LEU A 74 -36.24 3.83 12.79
N ILE A 75 -36.10 2.64 12.17
CA ILE A 75 -37.26 1.93 11.63
C ILE A 75 -38.16 1.41 12.75
N LYS A 76 -37.58 0.89 13.84
CA LYS A 76 -38.34 0.36 14.98
C LYS A 76 -39.14 1.44 15.71
N THR A 77 -38.63 2.68 15.81
CA THR A 77 -39.34 3.77 16.48
C THR A 77 -40.53 4.31 15.68
N ASN A 78 -40.56 4.14 14.35
CA ASN A 78 -41.66 4.61 13.50
C ASN A 78 -42.76 3.55 13.29
N LEU A 79 -42.60 2.36 13.87
CA LEU A 79 -43.57 1.26 13.80
C LEU A 79 -44.25 0.97 15.16
N SER A 80 -44.00 1.80 16.19
CA SER A 80 -44.70 1.77 17.48
C SER A 80 -45.61 2.97 17.66
#